data_AF-B5EUU5-F1
#
_entry.id   AF-B5EUU5-F1
#
_cell.length_a   1.000
_cell.length_b   1.000
_cell.length_c   1.000
_cell.angle_alpha   90.00
_cell.angle_beta   90.00
_cell.angle_gamma   90.00
#
_symmetry.space_group_name_H-M   'P 1'
#
loop_
_entity.id
_entity.type
_entity.pdbx_description
1 polymer ?
#
loop_
_entity_poly.entity_id
_entity_poly.type
_entity_poly.pdbx_seq_one_letter_code
_entity_poly.pdbx_strand_id
1 'polypeptide(L)'
;MYQPRTIESDVHWIDIDGIKIYTISAINKPINISMFNKRLATVKSQSEVNWRETAAFAIYHDGENYKYLVLAWWGNDNELFTSVSVKIKHKWVIDPKQYSFCLYDMEVMWRERNIYIETMDCEVPSLIGYRVSR
;
A
#
# COMPACT_ATOMS: atom_id res chain seq x y z
N MET A 1 -11.45 26.01 -0.54
CA MET A 1 -11.86 25.44 0.77
C MET A 1 -11.16 24.10 0.91
N TYR A 2 -10.57 23.82 2.07
CA TYR A 2 -9.90 22.54 2.33
C TYR A 2 -10.91 21.39 2.30
N GLN A 3 -10.52 20.25 1.71
CA GLN A 3 -11.27 18.99 1.78
C GLN A 3 -10.33 17.86 2.23
N PRO A 4 -10.75 17.02 3.20
CA PRO A 4 -10.01 15.81 3.56
C PRO A 4 -9.88 14.88 2.36
N ARG A 5 -8.77 14.12 2.30
CA ARG A 5 -8.59 13.09 1.27
C ARG A 5 -9.47 11.89 1.56
N THR A 6 -10.05 11.31 0.51
CA THR A 6 -10.88 10.10 0.63
C THR A 6 -9.96 8.89 0.65
N ILE A 7 -10.10 8.03 1.67
CA ILE A 7 -9.40 6.74 1.79
C ILE A 7 -10.44 5.63 1.61
N GLU A 8 -10.20 4.71 0.68
CA GLU A 8 -11.11 3.60 0.41
C GLU A 8 -10.35 2.27 0.32
N SER A 9 -11.04 1.18 0.64
CA SER A 9 -10.55 -0.19 0.51
C SER A 9 -11.74 -1.13 0.39
N ASP A 10 -11.57 -2.22 -0.35
CA ASP A 10 -12.56 -3.28 -0.49
C ASP A 10 -11.91 -4.66 -0.30
N VAL A 11 -12.66 -5.65 0.20
CA VAL A 11 -12.15 -7.00 0.44
C VAL A 11 -11.69 -7.68 -0.86
N HIS A 12 -12.30 -7.33 -1.99
CA HIS A 12 -11.97 -7.83 -3.33
C HIS A 12 -10.87 -7.02 -4.01
N TRP A 13 -10.45 -5.89 -3.45
CA TRP A 13 -9.32 -5.11 -3.96
C TRP A 13 -8.02 -5.72 -3.46
N ILE A 14 -7.63 -6.80 -4.13
CA ILE A 14 -6.40 -7.52 -3.92
C ILE A 14 -5.64 -7.65 -5.23
N ASP A 15 -4.32 -7.71 -5.13
CA ASP A 15 -3.47 -8.02 -6.27
C ASP A 15 -3.37 -9.54 -6.50
N ILE A 16 -2.67 -9.95 -7.57
CA ILE A 16 -2.56 -11.36 -7.98
C ILE A 16 -1.89 -12.27 -6.93
N ASP A 17 -1.11 -11.70 -6.01
CA ASP A 17 -0.48 -12.45 -4.91
C ASP A 17 -1.23 -12.26 -3.57
N GLY A 18 -2.40 -11.63 -3.58
CA GLY A 18 -3.24 -11.41 -2.41
C GLY A 18 -2.82 -10.22 -1.55
N ILE A 19 -2.06 -9.26 -2.09
CA ILE A 19 -1.73 -8.00 -1.41
C ILE A 19 -2.95 -7.10 -1.40
N LYS A 20 -3.30 -6.54 -0.23
CA LYS A 20 -4.43 -5.62 -0.08
C LYS A 20 -4.18 -4.30 -0.81
N ILE A 21 -5.21 -3.73 -1.43
CA ILE A 21 -5.11 -2.45 -2.13
C ILE A 21 -6.01 -1.41 -1.46
N TYR A 22 -5.41 -0.28 -1.14
CA TYR A 22 -6.05 0.94 -0.64
C TYR A 22 -5.95 2.04 -1.68
N THR A 23 -6.94 2.94 -1.72
CA THR A 23 -6.91 4.13 -2.57
C THR A 23 -6.97 5.38 -1.69
N ILE A 24 -6.20 6.40 -2.07
CA ILE A 24 -6.28 7.73 -1.45
C ILE A 24 -6.41 8.80 -2.54
N SER A 25 -7.47 9.62 -2.50
CA SER A 25 -7.74 10.64 -3.52
C SER A 25 -7.78 12.05 -2.92
N ALA A 26 -6.93 12.94 -3.41
CA ALA A 26 -6.88 14.34 -2.97
C ALA A 26 -8.06 15.19 -3.43
N ILE A 27 -8.73 14.80 -4.52
CA ILE A 27 -9.81 15.57 -5.16
C ILE A 27 -11.09 14.74 -5.34
N ASN A 28 -11.23 13.67 -4.55
CA ASN A 28 -12.35 12.74 -4.57
C ASN A 28 -12.72 12.21 -5.97
N LYS A 29 -11.70 12.02 -6.83
CA LYS A 29 -11.85 11.43 -8.17
C LYS A 29 -11.47 9.95 -8.15
N PRO A 30 -12.09 9.13 -9.02
CA PRO A 30 -11.71 7.74 -9.22
C PRO A 30 -10.23 7.63 -9.58
N ILE A 31 -9.54 6.69 -8.93
CA ILE A 31 -8.12 6.44 -9.16
C ILE A 31 -7.94 5.51 -10.37
N ASN A 32 -6.97 5.81 -11.23
CA ASN A 32 -6.61 4.91 -12.34
C ASN A 32 -5.85 3.68 -11.82
N ILE A 33 -6.60 2.66 -11.41
CA ILE A 33 -6.08 1.40 -10.84
C ILE A 33 -5.11 0.69 -11.79
N SER A 34 -5.38 0.66 -13.10
CA SER A 34 -4.52 -0.04 -14.08
C SER A 34 -3.10 0.51 -14.11
N MET A 35 -2.95 1.83 -14.03
CA MET A 35 -1.64 2.49 -13.98
C MET A 35 -0.84 2.06 -12.75
N PHE A 36 -1.50 1.98 -11.60
CA PHE A 36 -0.87 1.57 -10.35
C PHE A 36 -0.54 0.08 -10.32
N ASN A 37 -1.44 -0.79 -10.81
CA ASN A 37 -1.17 -2.23 -10.92
C ASN A 37 0.09 -2.52 -11.73
N LYS A 38 0.29 -1.83 -12.87
CA LYS A 38 1.52 -1.97 -13.68
C LYS A 38 2.76 -1.59 -12.90
N ARG A 39 2.70 -0.50 -12.12
CA ARG A 39 3.84 -0.07 -11.31
C ARG A 39 4.08 -1.01 -10.13
N LEU A 40 3.02 -1.48 -9.46
CA LEU A 40 3.10 -2.45 -8.37
C LEU A 40 3.81 -3.72 -8.83
N ALA A 41 3.40 -4.29 -9.97
CA ALA A 41 4.07 -5.46 -10.56
C ALA A 41 5.56 -5.21 -10.80
N THR A 42 5.94 -4.01 -11.29
CA THR A 42 7.35 -3.64 -11.51
C THR A 42 8.15 -3.57 -10.21
N VAL A 43 7.59 -2.96 -9.16
CA VAL A 43 8.28 -2.86 -7.86
C VAL A 43 8.44 -4.24 -7.23
N LYS A 44 7.38 -5.05 -7.29
CA LYS A 44 7.39 -6.43 -6.76
C LYS A 44 8.39 -7.34 -7.47
N SER A 45 8.60 -7.17 -8.78
CA SER A 45 9.59 -7.97 -9.52
C SER A 45 11.04 -7.55 -9.23
N GLN A 46 11.26 -6.40 -8.59
CA GLN A 46 12.58 -5.87 -8.24
C GLN A 46 12.98 -6.19 -6.79
N SER A 47 12.08 -6.79 -6.01
CA SER A 47 12.30 -7.18 -4.62
C SER A 47 12.43 -8.68 -4.48
N GLU A 48 13.29 -9.14 -3.59
CA GLU A 48 13.46 -10.56 -3.24
C GLU A 48 12.47 -10.97 -2.13
N VAL A 49 11.17 -10.77 -2.34
CA VAL A 49 10.11 -11.06 -1.36
C VAL A 49 9.14 -12.11 -1.91
N ASN A 50 8.81 -13.14 -1.12
CA ASN A 50 7.75 -14.08 -1.46
C ASN A 50 6.37 -13.49 -1.16
N TRP A 51 5.83 -12.74 -2.12
CA TRP A 51 4.59 -11.97 -1.96
C TRP A 51 3.36 -12.80 -1.59
N ARG A 52 3.31 -14.08 -1.98
CA ARG A 52 2.18 -14.97 -1.66
C ARG A 52 2.17 -15.42 -0.20
N GLU A 53 3.31 -15.36 0.46
CA GLU A 53 3.50 -15.75 1.87
C GLU A 53 3.73 -14.54 2.78
N THR A 54 3.82 -13.34 2.21
CA THR A 54 4.12 -12.10 2.96
C THR A 54 2.84 -11.30 3.19
N ALA A 55 2.62 -10.88 4.44
CA ALA A 55 1.60 -9.90 4.77
C ALA A 55 2.03 -8.52 4.24
N ALA A 56 1.26 -7.98 3.29
CA ALA A 56 1.59 -6.74 2.62
C ALA A 56 0.33 -6.01 2.16
N PHE A 57 0.49 -4.71 1.92
CA PHE A 57 -0.53 -3.84 1.34
C PHE A 57 0.09 -2.80 0.42
N ALA A 58 -0.70 -2.33 -0.55
CA ALA A 58 -0.35 -1.25 -1.44
C ALA A 58 -1.36 -0.10 -1.31
N ILE A 59 -0.85 1.13 -1.35
CA ILE A 59 -1.66 2.35 -1.35
C ILE A 59 -1.49 3.04 -2.70
N TYR A 60 -2.59 3.18 -3.41
CA TYR A 60 -2.69 3.90 -4.68
C TYR A 60 -3.16 5.30 -4.37
N HIS A 61 -2.20 6.21 -4.30
CA HIS A 61 -2.45 7.53 -3.75
C HIS A 61 -2.34 8.58 -4.85
N ASP A 62 -3.51 9.10 -5.26
CA ASP A 62 -3.62 10.24 -6.15
C ASP A 62 -3.55 11.54 -5.33
N GLY A 63 -2.33 12.00 -5.11
CA GLY A 63 -2.06 13.21 -4.37
C GLY A 63 -2.27 14.48 -5.18
N GLU A 64 -2.23 15.62 -4.50
CA GLU A 64 -2.49 16.93 -5.11
C GLU A 64 -1.52 17.29 -6.24
N ASN A 65 -0.22 17.02 -6.02
CA ASN A 65 0.83 17.33 -7.00
C ASN A 65 1.35 16.10 -7.76
N TYR A 66 1.32 14.93 -7.12
CA TYR A 66 1.91 13.70 -7.65
C TYR A 66 1.08 12.48 -7.32
N LYS A 67 1.30 11.42 -8.10
CA LYS A 67 0.73 10.10 -7.84
C LYS A 67 1.79 9.24 -7.16
N TYR A 68 1.40 8.60 -6.06
CA TYR A 68 2.26 7.81 -5.20
C TYR A 68 1.76 6.37 -5.18
N LEU A 69 2.65 5.43 -5.47
CA LEU A 69 2.45 4.03 -5.09
C LEU A 69 3.28 3.80 -3.83
N VAL A 70 2.62 3.49 -2.72
CA VAL A 70 3.28 3.02 -1.50
C VAL A 70 3.06 1.51 -1.43
N LEU A 71 4.11 0.72 -1.54
CA LEU A 71 4.07 -0.71 -1.23
C LEU A 71 4.69 -0.89 0.15
N ALA A 72 3.96 -1.53 1.06
CA ALA A 72 4.43 -1.82 2.41
C ALA A 72 4.28 -3.30 2.73
N TRP A 73 5.24 -3.87 3.44
CA TRP A 73 5.24 -5.28 3.80
C TRP A 73 5.91 -5.53 5.15
N TRP A 74 5.35 -6.47 5.89
CA TRP A 74 5.89 -6.89 7.17
C TRP A 74 7.04 -7.87 6.94
N GLY A 75 8.13 -7.66 7.65
CA GLY A 75 9.31 -8.53 7.65
C GLY A 75 10.05 -8.39 8.97
N ASN A 76 11.12 -9.17 9.17
CA ASN A 76 11.89 -9.19 10.42
C ASN A 76 10.98 -9.23 11.66
N ASP A 77 10.02 -10.16 11.64
CA ASP A 77 8.96 -10.38 12.63
C ASP A 77 7.93 -9.25 12.75
N ASN A 78 8.33 -7.98 12.93
CA ASN A 78 7.39 -6.88 13.17
C ASN A 78 7.78 -5.54 12.55
N GLU A 79 8.75 -5.53 11.64
CA GLU A 79 9.20 -4.31 10.96
C GLU A 79 8.36 -4.06 9.69
N LEU A 80 7.91 -2.83 9.49
CA LEU A 80 7.18 -2.41 8.30
C LEU A 80 8.16 -1.82 7.28
N PHE A 81 8.53 -2.63 6.28
CA PHE A 81 9.30 -2.16 5.14
C PHE A 81 8.40 -1.40 4.17
N THR A 82 8.97 -0.42 3.47
CA THR A 82 8.23 0.38 2.49
C THR A 82 9.04 0.63 1.22
N SER A 83 8.31 0.77 0.11
CA SER A 83 8.82 1.23 -1.17
C SER A 83 7.86 2.27 -1.74
N VAL A 84 8.34 3.50 -1.87
CA VAL A 84 7.54 4.65 -2.32
C VAL A 84 7.96 5.02 -3.74
N SER A 85 7.06 4.79 -4.69
CA SER A 85 7.22 5.26 -6.07
C SER A 85 6.41 6.52 -6.31
N VAL A 86 7.02 7.54 -6.93
CA VAL A 86 6.35 8.80 -7.30
C VAL A 86 6.31 8.94 -8.81
N LYS A 87 5.15 9.30 -9.36
CA LYS A 87 5.01 9.59 -10.78
C LYS A 87 5.34 11.05 -11.07
N ILE A 88 6.49 11.29 -11.70
CA ILE A 88 6.93 12.60 -12.17
C ILE A 88 6.81 12.62 -13.69
N LYS A 89 5.94 13.50 -14.20
CA LYS A 89 5.59 13.56 -15.63
C LYS A 89 5.11 12.17 -16.11
N HIS A 90 5.91 11.50 -16.95
CA HIS A 90 5.58 10.18 -17.53
C HIS A 90 6.40 9.03 -16.93
N LYS A 91 7.20 9.29 -15.88
CA LYS A 91 8.11 8.28 -15.29
C LYS A 91 7.78 8.05 -13.82
N TRP A 92 7.95 6.81 -13.38
CA TRP A 92 7.97 6.45 -11.97
C TRP A 92 9.39 6.49 -11.45
N VAL A 93 9.60 7.12 -10.30
CA VAL A 93 10.90 7.19 -9.62
C VAL A 93 10.75 6.67 -8.18
N ILE A 94 11.82 6.09 -7.65
CA ILE A 94 11.97 5.80 -6.22
C ILE A 94 13.19 6.60 -5.77
N ASP A 95 12.99 7.56 -4.88
CA ASP A 95 14.07 8.32 -4.24
C ASP A 95 13.71 8.57 -2.77
N PRO A 96 14.16 7.70 -1.85
CA PRO A 96 13.87 7.82 -0.43
C PRO A 96 14.43 9.08 0.23
N LYS A 97 15.37 9.79 -0.42
CA LYS A 97 15.91 11.07 0.10
C LYS A 97 14.99 12.24 -0.18
N GLN A 98 14.11 12.11 -1.18
CA GLN A 98 13.24 13.19 -1.64
C GLN A 98 11.75 12.92 -1.39
N TYR A 99 11.34 11.65 -1.42
CA TYR A 99 9.94 11.26 -1.35
C TYR A 99 9.69 10.22 -0.26
N SER A 100 8.56 10.41 0.42
CA SER A 100 8.03 9.47 1.41
C SER A 100 6.52 9.33 1.21
N PHE A 101 5.93 8.41 1.96
CA PHE A 101 4.48 8.38 2.18
C PHE A 101 4.05 9.59 3.02
N CYS A 102 2.79 10.00 2.93
CA CYS A 102 2.27 11.17 3.62
C CYS A 102 1.44 10.79 4.86
N LEU A 103 1.01 11.80 5.61
CA LEU A 103 0.18 11.62 6.81
C LEU A 103 -1.14 10.85 6.57
N TYR A 104 -1.70 10.88 5.36
CA TYR A 104 -2.91 10.10 5.03
C TYR A 104 -2.59 8.62 4.79
N ASP A 105 -1.41 8.32 4.25
CA ASP A 105 -0.95 6.94 4.13
C ASP A 105 -0.73 6.31 5.51
N MET A 106 -0.36 7.12 6.52
CA MET A 106 -0.20 6.66 7.90
C MET A 106 -1.49 6.17 8.55
N GLU A 107 -2.66 6.67 8.13
CA GLU A 107 -3.95 6.15 8.61
C GLU A 107 -4.14 4.69 8.16
N VAL A 108 -3.78 4.40 6.91
CA VAL A 108 -3.78 3.03 6.39
C VAL A 108 -2.75 2.18 7.13
N MET A 109 -1.52 2.68 7.31
CA MET A 109 -0.47 1.95 8.05
C MET A 109 -0.86 1.66 9.50
N TRP A 110 -1.53 2.60 10.17
CA TRP A 110 -2.05 2.41 11.52
C TRP A 110 -3.08 1.29 11.60
N ARG A 111 -4.03 1.29 10.67
CA ARG A 111 -5.04 0.22 10.57
C ARG A 111 -4.39 -1.13 10.30
N GLU A 112 -3.47 -1.17 9.35
CA GLU A 112 -2.73 -2.38 8.97
C GLU A 112 -1.88 -2.93 10.11
N ARG A 113 -1.27 -2.06 10.93
CA ARG A 113 -0.55 -2.46 12.14
C ARG A 113 -1.46 -3.18 13.13
N ASN A 114 -2.68 -2.67 13.34
CA ASN A 114 -3.62 -3.30 14.28
C ASN A 114 -4.09 -4.66 13.75
N ILE A 115 -4.41 -4.75 12.46
CA ILE A 115 -4.77 -6.01 11.81
C ILE A 115 -3.63 -7.01 11.90
N TYR A 116 -2.39 -6.58 11.69
CA TYR A 116 -1.22 -7.45 11.80
C TYR A 116 -1.11 -8.07 13.18
N ILE A 117 -1.34 -7.31 14.25
CA ILE A 117 -1.34 -7.86 15.62
C ILE A 117 -2.49 -8.83 15.84
N GLU A 118 -3.68 -8.50 15.35
CA GLU A 118 -4.85 -9.37 15.54
C GLU A 118 -4.74 -10.69 14.78
N THR A 119 -3.98 -10.72 13.68
CA THR A 119 -4.00 -11.85 12.73
C THR A 119 -2.66 -12.53 12.50
N MET A 120 -1.53 -11.89 12.79
CA MET A 120 -0.18 -12.41 12.51
C MET A 120 0.68 -12.47 13.77
N ASP A 121 0.76 -11.38 14.54
CA ASP A 121 1.50 -11.33 15.82
C ASP A 121 0.57 -11.73 16.99
N CYS A 122 0.13 -12.98 16.96
CA CYS A 122 -0.77 -13.57 17.94
C CYS A 122 -0.50 -15.07 18.12
N GLU A 123 -1.25 -15.72 19.03
CA GLU A 123 -1.06 -17.14 19.36
C GLU A 123 -1.24 -18.08 18.16
N VAL A 124 -2.14 -17.73 17.24
CA VAL A 124 -2.42 -18.53 16.03
C VAL A 124 -2.37 -17.62 14.78
N PRO A 125 -1.17 -17.42 14.20
CA PRO A 125 -1.00 -16.57 13.02
C PRO A 125 -1.77 -17.09 11.79
N SER A 126 -2.36 -16.15 11.03
CA SER A 126 -3.20 -16.42 9.86
C SER A 126 -3.06 -15.33 8.80
N LEU A 127 -2.28 -15.62 7.76
CA LEU A 127 -2.13 -14.75 6.60
C LEU A 127 -3.46 -14.57 5.84
N ILE A 128 -4.30 -15.61 5.80
CA ILE A 128 -5.64 -15.51 5.23
C ILE A 128 -6.47 -14.52 6.04
N GLY A 129 -6.43 -14.61 7.39
CA GLY A 129 -7.06 -13.66 8.29
C GLY A 129 -6.62 -12.22 8.01
N TYR A 130 -5.31 -11.98 7.93
CA TYR A 130 -4.75 -10.67 7.58
C TYR A 130 -5.29 -10.11 6.25
N ARG A 131 -5.42 -10.97 5.23
CA ARG A 131 -5.84 -10.59 3.87
C ARG A 131 -7.32 -10.24 3.77
N VAL A 132 -8.18 -10.88 4.54
CA VAL A 132 -9.64 -10.63 4.51
C VAL A 132 -10.08 -9.55 5.49
N SER A 133 -9.29 -9.28 6.53
CA SER A 133 -9.49 -8.15 7.44
C SER A 133 -9.27 -6.83 6.72
N ARG A 134 -10.01 -5.79 7.12
CA ARG A 134 -9.86 -4.45 6.57
C ARG A 134 -9.59 -3.43 7.61
#